data_AF-A0A3C0GB19-F1
#
_entry.id   AF-A0A3C0GB19-F1
#
_cell.length_a   1.000
_cell.length_b   1.000
_cell.length_c   1.000
_cell.angle_alpha   90.00
_cell.angle_beta   90.00
_cell.angle_gamma   90.00
#
_symmetry.space_group_name_H-M   'P 1'
#
loop_
_entity.id
_entity.type
_entity.pdbx_description
1 polymer ?
#
loop_
_entity_poly.entity_id
_entity_poly.type
_entity_poly.pdbx_seq_one_letter_code
_entity_poly.pdbx_strand_id
1 'polypeptide(L)'
;MPKGTSGNLKGRNDKHLTHKQIKFAKEFVYNDGSKTQTECAIAAGYSKESAHVRASELLNPQKYPVVVRYIRELQAEVDRKYEVTFGRHVRKLADIRDQALEKGNLTAAVSAEVQRGRAAGLYVERKEIRTGSLDSLSETEIKKRIKDLLSDYKPLLEAEEAVFTEGSD
;
A
#
# COMPACT_ATOMS: atom_id res chain seq x y z
N MET A 1 -32.89 43.33 -9.81
CA MET A 1 -32.54 42.33 -10.86
C MET A 1 -33.45 41.12 -10.69
N PRO A 2 -34.14 40.64 -11.74
CA PRO A 2 -35.06 39.53 -11.62
C PRO A 2 -34.30 38.23 -11.34
N LYS A 3 -34.78 37.46 -10.37
CA LYS A 3 -34.19 36.18 -9.96
C LYS A 3 -34.43 35.16 -11.08
N GLY A 4 -33.35 34.59 -11.62
CA GLY A 4 -33.40 33.58 -12.68
C GLY A 4 -34.30 32.41 -12.31
N THR A 5 -35.28 32.16 -13.17
CA THR A 5 -36.29 31.12 -13.03
C THR A 5 -35.61 29.76 -13.06
N SER A 6 -35.64 29.04 -11.93
CA SER A 6 -35.24 27.64 -11.87
C SER A 6 -36.21 26.82 -12.73
N GLY A 7 -35.78 26.44 -13.93
CA GLY A 7 -36.53 25.56 -14.81
C GLY A 7 -36.64 24.17 -14.21
N ASN A 8 -37.76 23.86 -13.54
CA ASN A 8 -38.17 22.49 -13.30
C ASN A 8 -39.71 22.38 -13.36
N LEU A 9 -40.22 21.92 -14.52
CA LEU A 9 -41.65 21.76 -14.81
C LEU A 9 -42.22 20.39 -14.40
N LYS A 10 -41.40 19.50 -13.80
CA LYS A 10 -41.85 18.22 -13.23
C LYS A 10 -41.28 18.12 -11.82
N GLY A 11 -42.14 18.02 -10.81
CA GLY A 11 -41.80 17.94 -9.39
C GLY A 11 -41.03 16.68 -8.94
N ARG A 12 -40.10 16.17 -9.75
CA ARG A 12 -39.04 15.28 -9.30
C ARG A 12 -37.86 16.14 -8.84
N ASN A 13 -37.50 16.01 -7.57
CA ASN A 13 -36.25 16.55 -7.01
C ASN A 13 -35.06 15.74 -7.56
N ASP A 14 -34.87 15.74 -8.87
CA ASP A 14 -33.68 15.16 -9.48
C ASP A 14 -32.54 16.13 -9.19
N LYS A 15 -31.83 15.88 -8.08
CA LYS A 15 -30.69 16.69 -7.63
C LYS A 15 -29.53 16.50 -8.62
N HIS A 16 -29.52 17.31 -9.67
CA HIS A 16 -28.46 17.34 -10.66
C HIS A 16 -27.31 18.26 -10.22
N LEU A 17 -26.09 17.89 -10.60
CA LEU A 17 -24.92 18.75 -10.40
C LEU A 17 -24.93 19.88 -11.41
N THR A 18 -24.73 21.11 -10.94
CA THR A 18 -24.51 22.26 -11.81
C THR A 18 -23.13 22.18 -12.46
N HIS A 19 -22.94 22.86 -13.60
CA HIS A 19 -21.65 22.90 -14.30
C HIS A 19 -20.50 23.39 -13.40
N LYS A 20 -20.74 24.41 -12.55
CA LYS A 20 -19.75 24.91 -11.59
C LYS A 20 -19.38 23.88 -10.51
N GLN A 21 -20.34 23.09 -10.03
CA GLN A 21 -20.09 22.02 -9.05
C GLN A 21 -19.28 20.87 -9.66
N ILE A 22 -19.59 20.47 -10.90
CA ILE A 22 -18.82 19.47 -11.63
C ILE A 22 -17.38 19.96 -11.82
N LYS A 23 -17.21 21.21 -12.26
CA LYS A 23 -15.88 21.81 -12.44
C LYS A 23 -15.10 21.87 -11.14
N PHE A 24 -15.73 22.28 -10.04
CA PHE A 24 -15.13 22.27 -8.70
C PHE A 24 -14.66 20.86 -8.30
N ALA A 25 -15.52 19.86 -8.43
CA ALA A 25 -15.19 18.48 -8.06
C ALA A 25 -14.00 17.93 -8.87
N LYS A 26 -13.98 18.18 -10.19
CA LYS A 26 -12.85 17.78 -11.05
C LYS A 26 -11.56 18.49 -10.69
N GLU A 27 -11.62 19.81 -10.50
CA GLU A 27 -10.45 20.60 -10.07
C GLU A 27 -9.93 20.10 -8.72
N PHE A 28 -10.82 19.77 -7.78
CA PHE A 28 -10.46 19.31 -6.44
C PHE A 28 -9.79 17.93 -6.43
N VAL A 29 -10.23 17.00 -7.30
CA VAL A 29 -9.71 15.63 -7.32
C VAL A 29 -8.48 15.49 -8.20
N TYR A 30 -8.44 16.12 -9.37
CA TYR A 30 -7.37 15.88 -10.35
C TYR A 30 -6.13 16.75 -10.18
N ASN A 31 -6.11 17.66 -9.21
CA ASN A 31 -4.96 18.54 -8.97
C ASN A 31 -3.88 17.94 -8.04
N ASP A 32 -4.08 16.72 -7.52
CA ASP A 32 -3.13 16.01 -6.64
C ASP A 32 -2.63 16.84 -5.43
N GLY A 33 -3.47 17.74 -4.92
CA GLY A 33 -3.14 18.63 -3.79
C GLY A 33 -2.36 19.90 -4.18
N SER A 34 -2.13 20.15 -5.47
CA SER A 34 -1.41 21.35 -5.95
C SER A 34 -2.19 22.66 -5.78
N LYS A 35 -3.52 22.59 -5.59
CA LYS A 35 -4.39 23.73 -5.36
C LYS A 35 -5.19 23.52 -4.09
N THR A 36 -5.36 24.58 -3.32
CA THR A 36 -6.25 24.62 -2.17
C THR A 36 -7.73 24.52 -2.61
N GLN A 37 -8.61 24.13 -1.69
CA GLN A 37 -10.06 24.07 -1.95
C GLN A 37 -10.63 25.42 -2.43
N THR A 38 -10.09 26.54 -1.94
CA THR A 38 -10.48 27.89 -2.32
C THR A 38 -10.09 28.18 -3.77
N GLU A 39 -8.86 27.83 -4.17
CA GLU A 39 -8.39 28.00 -5.54
C GLU A 39 -9.18 27.12 -6.52
N CYS A 40 -9.56 25.90 -6.11
CA CYS A 40 -10.46 25.04 -6.89
C CYS A 40 -11.82 25.70 -7.12
N ALA A 41 -12.39 26.33 -6.09
CA ALA A 41 -13.64 27.08 -6.21
C ALA A 41 -13.50 28.31 -7.12
N ILE A 42 -12.39 29.05 -7.04
CA ILE A 42 -12.12 30.18 -7.94
C ILE A 42 -12.01 29.67 -9.38
N ALA A 43 -11.25 28.61 -9.64
CA ALA A 43 -11.11 28.00 -10.96
C ALA A 43 -12.46 27.48 -11.52
N ALA A 44 -13.33 27.00 -10.64
CA ALA A 44 -14.69 26.58 -10.96
C ALA A 44 -15.66 27.74 -11.26
N GLY A 45 -15.23 29.00 -11.07
CA GLY A 45 -16.01 30.20 -11.38
C GLY A 45 -16.85 30.74 -10.23
N TYR A 46 -16.49 30.44 -8.98
CA TYR A 46 -17.05 31.11 -7.79
C TYR A 46 -16.33 32.43 -7.53
N SER A 47 -17.06 33.43 -6.99
CA SER A 47 -16.48 34.74 -6.65
C SER A 47 -15.37 34.59 -5.60
N LYS A 48 -14.23 35.26 -5.80
CA LYS A 48 -13.06 35.23 -4.90
C LYS A 48 -13.42 35.53 -3.45
N GLU A 49 -14.29 36.52 -3.23
CA GLU A 49 -14.74 36.93 -1.89
C GLU A 49 -15.50 35.83 -1.14
N SER A 50 -16.20 34.96 -1.87
CA SER A 50 -17.03 33.90 -1.30
C SER A 50 -16.45 32.49 -1.50
N ALA A 51 -15.36 32.36 -2.26
CA ALA A 51 -14.84 31.07 -2.72
C ALA A 51 -14.45 30.16 -1.56
N HIS A 52 -13.86 30.71 -0.49
CA HIS A 52 -13.48 29.94 0.69
C HIS A 52 -14.70 29.29 1.36
N VAL A 53 -15.76 30.08 1.58
CA VAL A 53 -17.02 29.59 2.16
C VAL A 53 -17.66 28.57 1.23
N ARG A 54 -17.77 28.87 -0.07
CA ARG A 54 -18.37 27.98 -1.06
C ARG A 54 -17.62 26.64 -1.16
N ALA A 55 -16.30 26.65 -1.16
CA ALA A 55 -15.49 25.44 -1.16
C ALA A 55 -15.82 24.55 0.04
N SER A 56 -15.86 25.12 1.25
CA SER A 56 -16.21 24.40 2.48
C SER A 56 -17.64 23.83 2.43
N GLU A 57 -18.60 24.61 1.92
CA GLU A 57 -19.98 24.13 1.76
C GLU A 57 -20.08 22.96 0.78
N LEU A 58 -19.42 23.04 -0.38
CA LEU A 58 -19.45 22.01 -1.42
C LEU A 58 -18.85 20.68 -0.97
N LEU A 59 -17.91 20.72 -0.02
CA LEU A 59 -17.31 19.54 0.59
C LEU A 59 -18.14 18.99 1.77
N ASN A 60 -19.15 19.71 2.24
CA ASN A 60 -19.99 19.29 3.36
C ASN A 60 -21.11 18.34 2.89
N PRO A 61 -21.14 17.07 3.33
CA PRO A 61 -22.12 16.08 2.90
C PRO A 61 -23.55 16.38 3.37
N GLN A 62 -23.74 17.15 4.44
CA GLN A 62 -25.07 17.55 4.92
C GLN A 62 -25.67 18.63 4.01
N LYS A 63 -24.84 19.55 3.49
CA LYS A 63 -25.28 20.65 2.62
C LYS A 63 -25.35 20.25 1.14
N TYR A 64 -24.30 19.58 0.64
CA TYR A 64 -24.16 19.22 -0.77
C TYR A 64 -23.83 17.72 -0.96
N PRO A 65 -24.71 16.80 -0.52
CA PRO A 65 -24.45 15.35 -0.57
C PRO A 65 -24.13 14.82 -1.97
N VAL A 66 -24.75 15.37 -3.01
CA VAL A 66 -24.53 14.93 -4.40
C VAL A 66 -23.14 15.34 -4.91
N VAL A 67 -22.64 16.50 -4.50
CA VAL A 67 -21.29 16.97 -4.86
C VAL A 67 -20.24 16.07 -4.20
N VAL A 68 -20.40 15.78 -2.91
CA VAL A 68 -19.49 14.89 -2.18
C VAL A 68 -19.51 13.48 -2.74
N ARG A 69 -20.68 12.95 -3.11
CA ARG A 69 -20.77 11.64 -3.78
C ARG A 69 -19.98 11.63 -5.10
N TYR A 70 -20.14 12.67 -5.92
CA TYR A 70 -19.42 12.77 -7.19
C TYR A 70 -17.90 12.91 -6.99
N ILE A 71 -17.45 13.67 -5.98
CA ILE A 71 -16.03 13.73 -5.60
C ILE A 71 -15.50 12.34 -5.25
N ARG A 72 -16.25 11.53 -4.49
CA ARG A 72 -15.86 10.15 -4.15
C ARG A 72 -15.81 9.24 -5.37
N GLU A 73 -16.74 9.39 -6.31
CA GLU A 73 -16.74 8.64 -7.58
C GLU A 73 -15.47 8.95 -8.39
N LEU A 74 -15.10 10.24 -8.49
CA LEU A 74 -13.87 10.68 -9.15
C LEU A 74 -12.62 10.19 -8.42
N GLN A 75 -12.57 10.27 -7.09
CA GLN A 75 -11.46 9.74 -6.29
C GLN A 75 -11.30 8.24 -6.51
N ALA A 76 -12.40 7.47 -6.44
CA ALA A 76 -12.37 6.04 -6.71
C ALA A 76 -11.94 5.71 -8.16
N GLU A 77 -12.22 6.58 -9.13
CA GLU A 77 -11.70 6.44 -10.50
C GLU A 77 -10.19 6.62 -10.57
N VAL A 78 -9.67 7.63 -9.89
CA VAL A 78 -8.23 7.90 -9.76
C VAL A 78 -7.54 6.74 -9.03
N ASP A 79 -8.09 6.30 -7.91
CA ASP A 79 -7.59 5.16 -7.13
C ASP A 79 -7.58 3.91 -8.00
N ARG A 80 -8.67 3.62 -8.72
CA ARG A 80 -8.73 2.50 -9.68
C ARG A 80 -7.71 2.64 -10.80
N LYS A 81 -7.27 3.84 -11.19
CA LYS A 81 -6.22 3.99 -12.22
C LYS A 81 -4.85 3.60 -11.67
N TYR A 82 -4.57 3.93 -10.41
CA TYR A 82 -3.28 3.67 -9.76
C TYR A 82 -3.24 2.40 -8.94
N GLU A 83 -4.37 1.71 -8.77
CA GLU A 83 -4.47 0.45 -8.05
C GLU A 83 -3.52 -0.60 -8.65
N VAL A 84 -2.65 -1.14 -7.78
CA VAL A 84 -1.73 -2.22 -8.09
C VAL A 84 -2.44 -3.54 -7.83
N THR A 85 -3.10 -4.06 -8.86
CA THR A 85 -3.65 -5.42 -8.82
C THR A 85 -2.63 -6.42 -9.33
N PHE A 86 -2.72 -7.69 -8.89
CA PHE A 86 -1.81 -8.76 -9.33
C PHE A 86 -1.69 -8.83 -10.87
N GLY A 87 -2.82 -8.87 -11.57
CA GLY A 87 -2.83 -8.93 -13.04
C GLY A 87 -2.23 -7.70 -13.72
N ARG A 88 -2.43 -6.48 -13.17
CA ARG A 88 -1.78 -5.27 -13.68
C ARG A 88 -0.28 -5.30 -13.44
N HIS A 89 0.15 -5.73 -12.25
CA HIS A 89 1.56 -5.83 -11.90
C HIS A 89 2.30 -6.80 -12.83
N VAL A 90 1.78 -8.01 -12.99
CA VAL A 90 2.34 -9.04 -13.89
C VAL A 90 2.38 -8.56 -15.34
N ARG A 91 1.29 -7.94 -15.83
CA ARG A 91 1.26 -7.36 -17.18
C ARG A 91 2.29 -6.25 -17.36
N LYS A 92 2.41 -5.35 -16.39
CA LYS A 92 3.36 -4.24 -16.45
C LYS A 92 4.81 -4.72 -16.47
N LEU A 93 5.13 -5.80 -15.74
CA LEU A 93 6.44 -6.45 -15.82
C LEU A 93 6.71 -7.07 -17.19
N ALA A 94 5.69 -7.65 -17.84
CA ALA A 94 5.81 -8.12 -19.22
C ALA A 94 6.07 -6.96 -20.20
N ASP A 95 5.34 -5.85 -20.08
CA ASP A 95 5.57 -4.66 -20.92
C ASP A 95 6.99 -4.10 -20.74
N ILE A 96 7.50 -4.04 -19.49
CA ILE A 96 8.86 -3.57 -19.20
C ILE A 96 9.90 -4.50 -19.83
N ARG A 97 9.69 -5.82 -19.73
CA ARG A 97 10.55 -6.81 -20.38
C ARG A 97 10.57 -6.60 -21.89
N ASP A 98 9.42 -6.47 -22.53
CA ASP A 98 9.32 -6.35 -23.99
C ASP A 98 9.99 -5.05 -24.48
N GLN A 99 9.79 -3.94 -23.77
CA GLN A 99 10.50 -2.68 -24.05
C GLN A 99 12.01 -2.78 -23.84
N ALA A 100 12.46 -3.57 -22.86
CA ALA A 100 13.88 -3.80 -22.63
C ALA A 100 14.50 -4.67 -23.74
N LEU A 101 13.78 -5.69 -24.21
CA LEU A 101 14.18 -6.53 -25.35
C LEU A 101 14.29 -5.70 -26.64
N GLU A 102 13.31 -4.84 -26.92
CA GLU A 102 13.31 -3.95 -28.09
C GLU A 102 14.54 -3.01 -28.09
N LYS A 103 14.96 -2.55 -26.90
CA LYS A 103 16.16 -1.72 -26.71
C LYS A 103 17.46 -2.52 -26.63
N GLY A 104 17.42 -3.85 -26.77
CA GLY A 104 18.59 -4.73 -26.65
C GLY A 104 19.16 -4.87 -25.23
N ASN A 105 18.45 -4.39 -24.21
CA ASN A 105 18.88 -4.50 -22.81
C ASN A 105 18.41 -5.82 -22.19
N LEU A 106 19.17 -6.89 -22.48
CA LEU A 106 18.85 -8.24 -22.02
C LEU A 106 18.87 -8.38 -20.49
N THR A 107 19.78 -7.69 -19.78
CA THR A 107 19.85 -7.73 -18.32
C THR A 107 18.58 -7.20 -17.67
N ALA A 108 18.06 -6.07 -18.18
CA ALA A 108 16.80 -5.51 -17.70
C ALA A 108 15.60 -6.42 -18.03
N ALA A 109 15.59 -7.02 -19.22
CA ALA A 109 14.53 -7.95 -19.63
C ALA A 109 14.48 -9.19 -18.73
N VAL A 110 15.64 -9.83 -18.48
CA VAL A 110 15.74 -11.00 -17.60
C VAL A 110 15.32 -10.65 -16.18
N SER A 111 15.77 -9.50 -15.65
CA SER A 111 15.36 -9.03 -14.31
C SER A 111 13.84 -8.86 -14.20
N ALA A 112 13.20 -8.23 -15.19
CA ALA A 112 11.75 -8.08 -15.23
C ALA A 112 11.01 -9.43 -15.26
N GLU A 113 11.53 -10.41 -16.01
CA GLU A 113 10.98 -11.77 -16.08
C GLU A 113 11.10 -12.51 -14.73
N VAL A 114 12.26 -12.42 -14.06
CA VAL A 114 12.47 -13.00 -12.72
C VAL A 114 11.50 -12.42 -11.71
N GLN A 115 11.35 -11.08 -11.69
CA GLN A 115 10.38 -10.43 -10.80
C GLN A 115 8.94 -10.84 -11.12
N ARG A 116 8.62 -11.09 -12.40
CA ARG A 116 7.29 -11.57 -12.80
C ARG A 116 7.02 -12.97 -12.29
N GLY A 117 7.99 -13.88 -12.39
CA GLY A 117 7.85 -15.21 -11.81
C GLY A 117 7.79 -15.18 -10.28
N ARG A 118 8.48 -14.25 -9.61
CA ARG A 118 8.38 -14.06 -8.15
C ARG A 118 6.98 -13.62 -7.75
N ALA A 119 6.41 -12.65 -8.46
CA ALA A 119 5.02 -12.23 -8.24
C ALA A 119 4.05 -13.41 -8.43
N ALA A 120 4.26 -14.25 -9.45
CA ALA A 120 3.44 -15.43 -9.72
C ALA A 120 3.65 -16.60 -8.74
N GLY A 121 4.54 -16.47 -7.75
CA GLY A 121 4.83 -17.51 -6.77
C GLY A 121 5.67 -18.67 -7.31
N LEU A 122 6.32 -18.51 -8.47
CA LEU A 122 7.19 -19.54 -9.05
C LEU A 122 8.52 -19.70 -8.30
N TYR A 123 8.89 -18.70 -7.50
CA TYR A 123 10.09 -18.73 -6.68
C TYR A 123 9.72 -18.80 -5.21
N VAL A 124 10.40 -19.66 -4.47
CA VAL A 124 10.35 -19.71 -3.01
C VAL A 124 11.60 -19.02 -2.48
N GLU A 125 11.44 -17.87 -1.83
CA GLU A 125 12.55 -17.18 -1.19
C GLU A 125 12.82 -17.82 0.19
N ARG A 126 13.92 -18.57 0.29
CA ARG A 126 14.38 -19.14 1.56
C ARG A 126 15.32 -18.16 2.24
N LYS A 127 14.82 -17.46 3.26
CA LYS A 127 15.66 -16.64 4.15
C LYS A 127 16.01 -17.45 5.39
N GLU A 128 17.26 -17.92 5.47
CA GLU A 128 17.76 -18.55 6.70
C GLU A 128 18.07 -17.47 7.74
N ILE A 129 17.18 -17.30 8.71
CA ILE A 129 17.46 -16.45 9.88
C ILE A 129 18.27 -17.30 10.85
N ARG A 130 19.59 -17.12 10.83
CA ARG A 130 20.47 -17.66 11.88
C ARG A 130 20.25 -16.88 13.16
N THR A 131 19.36 -17.33 14.04
CA THR A 131 19.23 -16.77 15.39
C THR A 131 20.36 -17.32 16.26
N GLY A 132 21.19 -16.42 16.79
CA GLY A 132 22.31 -16.75 17.67
C GLY A 132 23.60 -17.10 16.92
N SER A 133 24.30 -16.09 16.39
CA SER A 133 25.74 -16.26 16.15
C SER A 133 26.41 -16.47 17.50
N LEU A 134 27.39 -17.39 17.60
CA LEU A 134 28.26 -17.48 18.80
C LEU A 134 28.86 -16.11 19.16
N ASP A 135 29.09 -15.26 18.16
CA ASP A 135 29.62 -13.90 18.32
C ASP A 135 28.65 -12.93 19.01
N SER A 136 27.36 -13.27 19.08
CA SER A 136 26.32 -12.43 19.69
C SER A 136 26.00 -12.77 21.14
N LEU A 137 26.59 -13.84 21.68
CA LEU A 137 26.43 -14.23 23.08
C LEU A 137 27.50 -13.55 23.93
N SER A 138 27.10 -13.00 25.08
CA SER A 138 28.07 -12.53 26.07
C SER A 138 28.81 -13.72 26.70
N GLU A 139 30.03 -13.48 27.21
CA GLU A 139 30.85 -14.54 27.82
C GLU A 139 30.11 -15.29 28.93
N THR A 140 29.25 -14.60 29.69
CA THR A 140 28.42 -15.18 30.74
C THR A 140 27.35 -16.12 30.20
N GLU A 141 26.71 -15.77 29.08
CA GLU A 141 25.71 -16.60 28.40
C GLU A 141 26.34 -17.83 27.75
N ILE A 142 27.52 -17.69 27.17
CA ILE A 142 28.31 -18.81 26.62
C ILE A 142 28.67 -19.78 27.75
N LYS A 143 29.22 -19.27 28.86
CA LYS A 143 29.58 -20.09 30.03
C LYS A 143 28.37 -20.81 30.63
N LYS A 144 27.22 -20.13 30.72
CA LYS A 144 25.97 -20.73 31.19
C LYS A 144 25.55 -21.88 30.27
N ARG A 145 25.58 -21.66 28.95
CA ARG A 145 25.17 -22.67 27.97
C ARG A 145 26.10 -23.88 27.92
N ILE A 146 27.42 -23.68 28.08
CA ILE A 146 28.40 -24.76 28.25
C ILE A 146 28.13 -25.54 29.54
N LYS A 147 27.82 -24.86 30.64
CA LYS A 147 27.52 -25.51 31.93
C LYS A 147 26.25 -26.35 31.85
N ASP A 148 25.20 -25.83 31.23
CA ASP A 148 23.93 -26.56 31.02
C ASP A 148 24.19 -27.81 30.16
N LEU A 149 24.96 -27.68 29.07
CA LEU A 149 25.39 -28.81 28.24
C LEU A 149 26.17 -29.86 29.05
N LEU A 150 27.18 -29.46 29.82
CA LEU A 150 27.94 -30.40 30.64
C LEU A 150 27.05 -31.11 31.66
N SER A 151 26.05 -30.44 32.23
CA SER A 151 25.08 -31.04 33.13
C SER A 151 24.20 -32.08 32.44
N ASP A 152 23.68 -31.77 31.26
CA ASP A 152 22.77 -32.66 30.52
C ASP A 152 23.48 -33.95 30.08
N TYR A 153 24.76 -33.86 29.74
CA TYR A 153 25.58 -34.99 29.30
C TYR A 153 26.39 -35.64 30.43
N LYS A 154 26.37 -35.08 31.65
CA LYS A 154 27.07 -35.62 32.82
C LYS A 154 26.74 -37.09 33.10
N PRO A 155 25.47 -37.56 33.03
CA PRO A 155 25.15 -38.96 33.27
C PRO A 155 25.76 -39.91 32.22
N LEU A 156 25.94 -39.45 30.98
CA LEU A 156 26.57 -40.24 29.92
C LEU A 156 28.08 -40.36 30.17
N LEU A 157 28.73 -39.28 30.60
CA LEU A 157 30.15 -39.28 30.97
C LEU A 157 30.41 -40.18 32.19
N GLU A 158 29.57 -40.08 33.22
CA GLU A 158 29.67 -40.91 34.43
C GLU A 158 29.40 -42.40 34.12
N ALA A 159 28.53 -42.71 33.16
CA ALA A 159 28.29 -44.07 32.70
C ALA A 159 29.46 -44.64 31.88
N GLU A 160 30.19 -43.80 31.15
CA GLU A 160 31.41 -44.20 30.42
C GLU A 160 32.60 -44.43 31.37
N GLU A 161 32.68 -43.67 32.46
CA GLU A 161 33.71 -43.82 33.50
C GLU A 161 33.42 -44.93 34.52
N ALA A 162 32.19 -45.47 34.54
CA ALA A 162 31.79 -46.51 35.47
C ALA A 162 32.49 -47.84 35.14
N VAL A 163 33.34 -48.32 36.07
CA VAL A 163 33.94 -49.65 35.99
C VAL A 163 32.95 -50.67 36.54
N PHE A 164 32.44 -51.53 35.67
CA PHE A 164 31.54 -52.62 36.06
C PHE A 164 32.34 -53.74 36.75
N THR A 165 32.02 -54.01 38.01
CA THR A 165 32.50 -55.21 38.72
C THR A 165 31.36 -56.22 38.80
N GLU A 166 31.53 -57.39 38.18
CA GLU A 166 30.61 -58.52 38.37
C GLU A 166 30.72 -59.03 39.81
N GLY A 167 29.61 -58.96 40.56
CA GLY A 167 29.55 -59.50 41.91
C GLY A 167 29.66 -61.02 41.89
N SER A 168 30.66 -61.58 42.56
CA SER A 168 30.72 -63.00 42.89
C SER A 168 29.84 -63.25 44.12
N ASP A 169 28.79 -64.07 43.97
CA ASP A 169 28.03 -64.68 45.08
C ASP A 169 28.91 -65.57 45.98
#